data_AF-A0A923JIP2-F1
#
_entry.id   AF-A0A923JIP2-F1
#
_cell.length_a   1.000
_cell.length_b   1.000
_cell.length_c   1.000
_cell.angle_alpha   90.00
_cell.angle_beta   90.00
_cell.angle_gamma   90.00
#
_symmetry.space_group_name_H-M   'P 1'
#
loop_
_entity.id
_entity.type
_entity.pdbx_description
1 polymer ?
#
loop_
_entity_poly.entity_id
_entity_poly.type
_entity_poly.pdbx_seq_one_letter_code
_entity_poly.pdbx_strand_id
1 'polypeptide(L)'
;MPATNASRHHGLLDLPFLRKRAKRLLKALKNHEADNVREQLRAMGLSGPDYRLADTQWLVAREAGFASWPKLITHTDGVTFAARHPGFVATNEAAVQHWRCGNDIEHSLRVAGFSGSFHMFDDPMVMGPVPALPDDDYWSVRANFLEQAFGFSRRDIQQRQALQHDALAKLDADSELVLWCEGDAYDQLFLIRLLASLPALPRRLELIEISRVPGVERFIGIGQLAPDLLPWLWSQRRSLGEDALALAREAWAAYTAADPGDWAGLAAHLHPALPLLGPALARQLQELPGAGDGLSLTQRLVLRVLADHGELPAGKVFSHLMMSYEPLPYLGDLMFHALLRPLIDAPHPLVHEQPGREWQRRLVRVTALGEQMLLGHINWLDYAPAERWAGGVRIVADRSPWVVNSDGRVWRR
;
A
#
# COMPACT_ATOMS: atom_id res chain seq x y z
N MET A 1 -17.11 28.07 2.24
CA MET A 1 -16.89 27.89 0.78
C MET A 1 -16.48 26.45 0.56
N PRO A 2 -16.93 25.76 -0.51
CA PRO A 2 -16.50 24.39 -0.74
C PRO A 2 -14.99 24.40 -0.94
N ALA A 3 -14.27 23.60 -0.15
CA ALA A 3 -12.88 23.29 -0.39
C ALA A 3 -12.79 22.77 -1.82
N THR A 4 -12.30 23.62 -2.73
CA THR A 4 -12.05 23.21 -4.11
C THR A 4 -10.80 22.36 -4.04
N ASN A 5 -11.01 21.06 -3.77
CA ASN A 5 -10.04 20.01 -3.96
C ASN A 5 -9.59 20.08 -5.42
N ALA A 6 -8.57 20.88 -5.72
CA ALA A 6 -7.66 20.50 -6.80
C ALA A 6 -7.28 19.07 -6.45
N SER A 7 -7.66 18.10 -7.28
CA SER A 7 -7.64 16.68 -6.96
C SER A 7 -6.25 16.24 -6.47
N ARG A 8 -6.03 16.29 -5.14
CA ARG A 8 -4.83 15.77 -4.45
C ARG A 8 -4.86 14.25 -4.37
N HIS A 9 -5.65 13.64 -5.23
CA HIS A 9 -5.76 12.21 -5.39
C HIS A 9 -4.73 11.71 -6.41
N HIS A 10 -4.70 12.29 -7.62
CA HIS A 10 -3.89 11.77 -8.73
C HIS A 10 -2.54 12.50 -8.94
N GLY A 11 -2.19 13.46 -8.08
CA GLY A 11 -0.86 14.11 -8.05
C GLY A 11 -0.57 15.14 -9.15
N LEU A 12 -1.42 15.26 -10.18
CA LEU A 12 -1.25 16.25 -11.24
C LEU A 12 -1.77 17.63 -10.78
N LEU A 13 -0.89 18.63 -10.80
CA LEU A 13 -1.17 19.98 -10.31
C LEU A 13 -1.37 20.97 -11.47
N ASP A 14 -2.45 21.74 -11.42
CA ASP A 14 -2.70 22.84 -12.36
C ASP A 14 -1.96 24.10 -11.88
N LEU A 15 -0.68 24.22 -12.26
CA LEU A 15 0.15 25.38 -11.88
C LEU A 15 -0.42 26.73 -12.36
N PRO A 16 -0.96 26.89 -13.58
CA PRO A 16 -1.69 28.10 -13.98
C PRO A 16 -2.84 28.46 -13.03
N PHE A 17 -3.67 27.50 -12.65
CA PHE A 17 -4.75 27.71 -11.69
C PHE A 17 -4.22 28.11 -10.31
N LEU A 18 -3.20 27.43 -9.80
CA LEU A 18 -2.58 27.73 -8.50
C LEU A 18 -1.98 29.14 -8.47
N ARG A 19 -1.33 29.59 -9.56
CA ARG A 19 -0.86 30.98 -9.73
C ARG A 19 -2.00 31.99 -9.66
N LYS A 20 -3.12 31.71 -10.35
CA LYS A 20 -4.31 32.57 -10.33
C LYS A 20 -4.95 32.58 -8.94
N ARG A 21 -4.97 31.45 -8.23
CA ARG A 21 -5.46 31.33 -6.85
C ARG A 21 -4.64 32.18 -5.88
N ALA A 22 -3.31 32.08 -5.89
CA ALA A 22 -2.45 32.90 -5.02
C ALA A 22 -2.67 34.42 -5.22
N LYS A 23 -2.83 34.86 -6.47
CA LYS A 23 -3.15 36.27 -6.80
C LYS A 23 -4.53 36.69 -6.28
N ARG A 24 -5.55 35.83 -6.40
CA ARG A 24 -6.90 36.09 -5.87
C ARG A 24 -6.90 36.19 -4.35
N LEU A 25 -6.20 35.30 -3.66
CA LEU A 25 -6.05 35.35 -2.21
C LEU A 25 -5.40 36.66 -1.74
N LEU A 26 -4.34 37.10 -2.42
CA LEU A 26 -3.69 38.37 -2.10
C LEU A 26 -4.64 39.55 -2.28
N LYS A 27 -5.42 39.56 -3.37
CA LYS A 27 -6.42 40.61 -3.61
C LYS A 27 -7.48 40.64 -2.51
N ALA A 28 -8.01 39.48 -2.12
CA ALA A 28 -9.01 39.38 -1.06
C ALA A 28 -8.45 39.82 0.32
N LEU A 29 -7.21 39.46 0.64
CA LEU A 29 -6.53 39.93 1.86
C LEU A 29 -6.40 41.45 1.90
N LYS A 30 -6.04 42.08 0.77
CA LYS A 30 -5.94 43.55 0.63
C LYS A 30 -7.29 44.25 0.73
N ASN A 31 -8.37 43.59 0.32
CA ASN A 31 -9.74 44.09 0.43
C ASN A 31 -10.39 43.79 1.79
N HIS A 32 -9.69 43.13 2.71
CA HIS A 32 -10.24 42.64 3.99
C HIS A 32 -11.40 41.63 3.85
N GLU A 33 -11.41 40.83 2.77
CA GLU A 33 -12.45 39.85 2.43
C GLU A 33 -12.04 38.38 2.74
N ALA A 34 -10.93 38.17 3.45
CA ALA A 34 -10.31 36.84 3.60
C ALA A 34 -9.79 36.57 5.03
N ASP A 35 -10.65 36.66 6.05
CA ASP A 35 -10.24 36.50 7.45
C ASP A 35 -9.70 35.09 7.76
N ASN A 36 -10.30 34.02 7.22
CA ASN A 36 -9.77 32.66 7.38
C ASN A 36 -8.34 32.53 6.83
N VAL A 37 -8.07 33.11 5.66
CA VAL A 37 -6.73 33.11 5.04
C VAL A 37 -5.73 33.85 5.93
N ARG A 38 -6.17 34.94 6.58
CA ARG A 38 -5.37 35.69 7.55
C ARG A 38 -5.02 34.84 8.77
N GLU A 39 -5.96 34.07 9.29
CA GLU A 39 -5.73 33.13 10.39
C GLU A 39 -4.74 32.03 10.00
N GLN A 40 -4.89 31.45 8.81
CA GLN A 40 -3.97 30.44 8.28
C GLN A 40 -2.54 30.98 8.13
N LEU A 41 -2.39 32.20 7.58
CA LEU A 41 -1.09 32.84 7.44
C LEU A 41 -0.45 33.17 8.80
N ARG A 42 -1.25 33.62 9.78
CA ARG A 42 -0.78 33.83 11.16
C ARG A 42 -0.33 32.53 11.82
N ALA A 43 -1.06 31.43 11.63
CA ALA A 43 -0.66 30.10 12.11
C ALA A 43 0.65 29.64 11.44
N MET A 44 0.95 30.13 10.24
CA MET A 44 2.23 29.93 9.55
C MET A 44 3.32 30.95 9.97
N GLY A 45 3.06 31.82 10.95
CA GLY A 45 4.02 32.80 11.46
C GLY A 45 4.01 34.16 10.75
N LEU A 46 3.05 34.42 9.86
CA LEU A 46 2.93 35.69 9.13
C LEU A 46 1.83 36.57 9.75
N SER A 47 2.23 37.57 10.53
CA SER A 47 1.31 38.38 11.34
C SER A 47 0.46 39.38 10.54
N GLY A 48 0.91 39.75 9.33
CA GLY A 48 0.31 40.82 8.52
C GLY A 48 0.62 42.23 9.06
N PRO A 49 -0.13 43.27 8.62
CA PRO A 49 -1.20 43.26 7.61
C PRO A 49 -0.69 43.29 6.16
N ASP A 50 0.59 43.57 5.95
CA ASP A 50 1.21 43.80 4.63
C ASP A 50 1.59 42.50 3.92
N TYR A 51 0.58 41.66 3.64
CA TYR A 51 0.78 40.41 2.92
C TYR A 51 1.26 40.66 1.49
N ARG A 52 2.22 39.84 1.04
CA ARG A 52 2.81 39.84 -0.29
C ARG A 52 2.34 38.62 -1.08
N LEU A 53 2.58 38.63 -2.40
CA LEU A 53 2.28 37.47 -3.24
C LEU A 53 3.05 36.22 -2.79
N ALA A 54 4.28 36.38 -2.30
CA ALA A 54 5.07 35.28 -1.76
C ALA A 54 4.38 34.57 -0.58
N ASP A 55 3.66 35.31 0.26
CA ASP A 55 2.95 34.77 1.42
C ASP A 55 1.77 33.89 0.98
N THR A 56 0.95 34.39 0.04
CA THR A 56 -0.18 33.62 -0.48
C THR A 56 0.26 32.46 -1.39
N GLN A 57 1.39 32.60 -2.08
CA GLN A 57 2.04 31.49 -2.79
C GLN A 57 2.54 30.41 -1.82
N TRP A 58 3.11 30.80 -0.68
CA TRP A 58 3.56 29.86 0.33
C TRP A 58 2.38 29.10 0.94
N LEU A 59 1.28 29.78 1.29
CA LEU A 59 0.05 29.13 1.74
C LEU A 59 -0.47 28.11 0.70
N VAL A 60 -0.62 28.53 -0.56
CA VAL A 60 -1.09 27.63 -1.63
C VAL A 60 -0.15 26.43 -1.81
N ALA A 61 1.17 26.62 -1.69
CA ALA A 61 2.13 25.53 -1.76
C ALA A 61 1.96 24.55 -0.59
N ARG A 62 1.78 25.05 0.65
CA ARG A 62 1.57 24.22 1.84
C ARG A 62 0.28 23.41 1.75
N GLU A 63 -0.81 24.02 1.30
CA GLU A 63 -2.08 23.33 1.07
C GLU A 63 -1.97 22.26 -0.02
N ALA A 64 -1.11 22.46 -1.02
CA ALA A 64 -0.80 21.45 -2.03
C ALA A 64 0.19 20.37 -1.55
N GLY A 65 0.66 20.42 -0.30
CA GLY A 65 1.60 19.44 0.27
C GLY A 65 3.08 19.75 0.04
N PHE A 66 3.43 20.98 -0.36
CA PHE A 66 4.81 21.39 -0.62
C PHE A 66 5.34 22.30 0.48
N ALA A 67 6.62 22.15 0.84
CA ALA A 67 7.26 23.02 1.83
C ALA A 67 7.40 24.48 1.35
N SER A 68 7.45 24.71 0.04
CA SER A 68 7.59 26.05 -0.54
C SER A 68 7.06 26.12 -1.97
N TRP A 69 6.79 27.34 -2.44
CA TRP A 69 6.34 27.59 -3.82
C TRP A 69 7.37 27.19 -4.89
N PRO A 70 8.70 27.43 -4.73
CA PRO A 70 9.69 26.91 -5.66
C PRO A 70 9.69 25.38 -5.78
N LYS A 71 9.58 24.65 -4.66
CA LYS A 71 9.50 23.17 -4.69
C LYS A 71 8.27 22.67 -5.44
N LEU A 72 7.13 23.37 -5.30
CA LEU A 72 5.93 23.08 -6.08
C LEU A 72 6.19 23.28 -7.57
N ILE A 73 6.76 24.42 -7.98
CA ILE A 73 7.09 24.69 -9.38
C ILE A 73 8.04 23.62 -9.93
N THR A 74 9.15 23.35 -9.24
CA THR A 74 10.14 22.34 -9.68
C THR A 74 9.49 20.98 -9.90
N HIS A 75 8.60 20.56 -9.00
CA HIS A 75 7.88 19.31 -9.16
C HIS A 75 6.94 19.33 -10.37
N THR A 76 6.09 20.36 -10.52
CA THR A 76 5.16 20.44 -11.65
C THR A 76 5.87 20.54 -12.99
N ASP A 77 6.95 21.32 -13.06
CA ASP A 77 7.77 21.46 -14.27
C ASP A 77 8.49 20.14 -14.59
N GLY A 78 8.99 19.42 -13.58
CA GLY A 78 9.61 18.11 -13.74
C GLY A 78 8.63 17.05 -14.28
N VAL A 79 7.42 16.99 -13.73
CA VAL A 79 6.34 16.11 -14.23
C VAL A 79 5.99 16.49 -15.68
N THR A 80 5.76 17.77 -15.95
CA THR A 80 5.41 18.26 -17.30
C THR A 80 6.52 17.97 -18.31
N PHE A 81 7.78 18.17 -17.93
CA PHE A 81 8.93 17.91 -18.79
C PHE A 81 9.03 16.42 -19.13
N ALA A 82 8.96 15.54 -18.12
CA ALA A 82 9.05 14.11 -18.32
C ALA A 82 7.89 13.58 -19.20
N ALA A 83 6.67 14.05 -18.95
CA ALA A 83 5.50 13.68 -19.75
C ALA A 83 5.60 14.11 -21.22
N ARG A 84 6.22 15.26 -21.51
CA ARG A 84 6.40 15.77 -22.88
C ARG A 84 7.61 15.20 -23.62
N HIS A 85 8.55 14.60 -22.91
CA HIS A 85 9.80 14.09 -23.50
C HIS A 85 10.05 12.62 -23.09
N PRO A 86 9.11 11.69 -23.35
CA PRO A 86 9.26 10.30 -22.94
C PRO A 86 10.55 9.69 -23.50
N GLY A 87 10.89 9.95 -24.77
CA GLY A 87 12.12 9.44 -25.39
C GLY A 87 13.44 9.95 -24.78
N PHE A 88 13.41 11.10 -24.09
CA PHE A 88 14.58 11.61 -23.36
C PHE A 88 14.82 10.86 -22.04
N VAL A 89 13.74 10.38 -21.41
CA VAL A 89 13.81 9.70 -20.10
C VAL A 89 13.83 8.17 -20.25
N ALA A 90 13.27 7.66 -21.35
CA ALA A 90 13.01 6.25 -21.65
C ALA A 90 13.98 5.65 -22.68
N THR A 91 15.23 6.14 -22.75
CA THR A 91 16.25 5.51 -23.60
C THR A 91 16.39 4.02 -23.24
N ASN A 92 16.32 3.14 -24.25
CA ASN A 92 16.28 1.68 -24.11
C ASN A 92 15.11 1.12 -23.27
N GLU A 93 14.02 1.87 -23.08
CA GLU A 93 12.83 1.38 -22.37
C GLU A 93 12.11 0.28 -23.14
N ALA A 94 12.07 0.34 -24.48
CA ALA A 94 11.38 -0.65 -25.30
C ALA A 94 11.91 -2.10 -25.12
N ALA A 95 13.14 -2.25 -24.64
CA ALA A 95 13.76 -3.55 -24.36
C ALA A 95 13.52 -4.04 -22.92
N VAL A 96 12.92 -3.21 -22.06
CA VAL A 96 12.69 -3.53 -20.65
C VAL A 96 11.42 -4.34 -20.48
N GLN A 97 11.50 -5.26 -19.52
CA GLN A 97 10.35 -5.95 -18.93
C GLN A 97 9.93 -5.19 -17.66
N HIS A 98 8.74 -4.61 -17.68
CA HIS A 98 8.13 -3.98 -16.51
C HIS A 98 7.43 -5.04 -15.66
N TRP A 99 7.74 -5.08 -14.36
CA TRP A 99 7.14 -6.02 -13.43
C TRP A 99 6.37 -5.29 -12.33
N ARG A 100 5.17 -5.78 -12.02
CA ARG A 100 4.34 -5.27 -10.94
C ARG A 100 3.45 -6.35 -10.31
N CYS A 101 3.06 -6.11 -9.07
CA CYS A 101 2.17 -6.95 -8.26
C CYS A 101 0.70 -7.02 -8.76
N GLY A 102 0.37 -6.26 -9.80
CA GLY A 102 -0.98 -6.07 -10.36
C GLY A 102 -0.91 -5.40 -11.73
N ASN A 103 -2.06 -5.17 -12.38
CA ASN A 103 -2.15 -4.54 -13.71
C ASN A 103 -2.74 -3.12 -13.69
N ASP A 104 -2.85 -2.52 -12.50
CA ASP A 104 -3.46 -1.21 -12.24
C ASP A 104 -2.78 -0.05 -12.98
N ILE A 105 -1.50 -0.21 -13.38
CA ILE A 105 -0.76 0.81 -14.14
C ILE A 105 -0.49 0.42 -15.59
N GLU A 106 -0.84 -0.79 -16.04
CA GLU A 106 -0.47 -1.28 -17.37
C GLU A 106 -0.97 -0.35 -18.48
N HIS A 107 -2.26 0.00 -18.44
CA HIS A 107 -2.84 0.93 -19.38
C HIS A 107 -2.20 2.33 -19.29
N SER A 108 -1.98 2.83 -18.06
CA SER A 108 -1.39 4.14 -17.82
C SER A 108 0.06 4.23 -18.33
N LEU A 109 0.84 3.14 -18.23
CA LEU A 109 2.16 3.04 -18.84
C LEU A 109 2.06 3.20 -20.36
N ARG A 110 1.13 2.52 -21.03
CA ARG A 110 0.91 2.68 -22.47
C ARG A 110 0.53 4.11 -22.84
N VAL A 111 -0.38 4.73 -22.08
CA VAL A 111 -0.77 6.14 -22.27
C VAL A 111 0.43 7.08 -22.10
N ALA A 112 1.33 6.80 -21.15
CA ALA A 112 2.53 7.57 -20.91
C ALA A 112 3.67 7.31 -21.93
N GLY A 113 3.45 6.45 -22.92
CA GLY A 113 4.38 6.19 -24.02
C GLY A 113 5.38 5.04 -23.77
N PHE A 114 5.17 4.24 -22.71
CA PHE A 114 5.99 3.06 -22.44
C PHE A 114 5.63 1.92 -23.40
N SER A 115 6.66 1.30 -23.99
CA SER A 115 6.56 0.29 -25.03
C SER A 115 7.11 -1.08 -24.61
N GLY A 116 7.85 -1.16 -23.50
CA GLY A 116 8.36 -2.41 -22.93
C GLY A 116 7.28 -3.46 -22.63
N SER A 117 7.69 -4.71 -22.44
CA SER A 117 6.75 -5.77 -22.05
C SER A 117 6.26 -5.53 -20.62
N PHE A 118 5.04 -5.96 -20.31
CA PHE A 118 4.47 -5.86 -18.98
C PHE A 118 4.21 -7.26 -18.43
N HIS A 119 4.66 -7.50 -17.21
CA HIS A 119 4.52 -8.75 -16.48
C HIS A 119 3.88 -8.48 -15.13
N MET A 120 2.82 -9.20 -14.84
CA MET A 120 2.09 -9.13 -13.57
C MET A 120 2.42 -10.37 -12.74
N PHE A 121 2.70 -10.17 -11.45
CA PHE A 121 2.78 -11.23 -10.45
C PHE A 121 1.77 -10.91 -9.35
N ASP A 122 0.59 -11.54 -9.38
CA ASP A 122 -0.59 -11.12 -8.61
C ASP A 122 -0.93 -12.01 -7.39
N ASP A 123 -0.04 -12.91 -6.94
CA ASP A 123 -0.27 -13.69 -5.72
C ASP A 123 -0.32 -12.78 -4.47
N PRO A 124 -1.46 -12.71 -3.75
CA PRO A 124 -1.61 -11.88 -2.56
C PRO A 124 -0.92 -12.52 -1.35
N MET A 125 0.41 -12.44 -1.31
CA MET A 125 1.26 -13.04 -0.26
C MET A 125 1.08 -12.40 1.11
N VAL A 126 0.35 -11.29 1.23
CA VAL A 126 -0.04 -10.69 2.52
C VAL A 126 -1.10 -11.50 3.28
N MET A 127 -1.71 -12.50 2.65
CA MET A 127 -2.71 -13.36 3.28
C MET A 127 -2.62 -14.82 2.83
N GLY A 128 -3.19 -15.69 3.66
CA GLY A 128 -3.15 -17.13 3.45
C GLY A 128 -1.80 -17.75 3.82
N PRO A 129 -1.68 -19.08 3.68
CA PRO A 129 -0.44 -19.79 3.95
C PRO A 129 0.63 -19.43 2.91
N VAL A 130 1.77 -18.91 3.35
CA VAL A 130 2.95 -18.69 2.51
C VAL A 130 4.10 -19.56 3.05
N PRO A 131 4.01 -20.90 2.89
CA PRO A 131 4.93 -21.82 3.55
C PRO A 131 6.27 -21.92 2.81
N ALA A 132 7.33 -22.26 3.53
CA ALA A 132 8.62 -22.63 2.97
C ALA A 132 8.54 -24.02 2.30
N LEU A 133 8.14 -24.06 1.03
CA LEU A 133 8.00 -25.27 0.22
C LEU A 133 8.76 -25.13 -1.12
N PRO A 134 9.09 -26.25 -1.79
CA PRO A 134 9.46 -26.23 -3.19
C PRO A 134 8.39 -25.52 -4.04
N ASP A 135 8.81 -24.91 -5.15
CA ASP A 135 7.94 -24.03 -5.95
C ASP A 135 6.64 -24.71 -6.42
N ASP A 136 6.68 -25.95 -6.92
CA ASP A 136 5.47 -26.67 -7.37
C ASP A 136 4.44 -26.88 -6.25
N ASP A 137 4.92 -27.22 -5.05
CA ASP A 137 4.07 -27.40 -3.86
C ASP A 137 3.54 -26.05 -3.35
N TYR A 138 4.38 -25.01 -3.39
CA TYR A 138 3.99 -23.64 -3.04
C TYR A 138 2.82 -23.19 -3.90
N TRP A 139 2.93 -23.26 -5.24
CA TRP A 139 1.87 -22.83 -6.15
C TRP A 139 0.55 -23.58 -5.93
N SER A 140 0.64 -24.88 -5.62
CA SER A 140 -0.52 -25.71 -5.28
C SER A 140 -1.23 -25.23 -4.00
N VAL A 141 -0.47 -24.91 -2.95
CA VAL A 141 -1.00 -24.35 -1.70
C VAL A 141 -1.66 -22.99 -1.96
N ARG A 142 -1.00 -22.11 -2.71
CA ARG A 142 -1.53 -20.78 -3.06
C ARG A 142 -2.80 -20.88 -3.90
N ALA A 143 -2.88 -21.81 -4.86
CA ALA A 143 -4.06 -22.02 -5.68
C ALA A 143 -5.29 -22.42 -4.83
N ASN A 144 -5.10 -23.35 -3.90
CA ASN A 144 -6.17 -23.78 -2.99
C ASN A 144 -6.64 -22.61 -2.10
N PHE A 145 -5.71 -21.78 -1.63
CA PHE A 145 -6.07 -20.58 -0.86
C PHE A 145 -6.89 -19.59 -1.68
N LEU A 146 -6.50 -19.29 -2.92
CA LEU A 146 -7.21 -18.35 -3.80
C LEU A 146 -8.65 -18.82 -4.08
N GLU A 147 -8.85 -20.12 -4.31
CA GLU A 147 -10.18 -20.71 -4.50
C GLU A 147 -11.05 -20.53 -3.24
N GLN A 148 -10.50 -20.85 -2.06
CA GLN A 148 -11.25 -20.80 -0.80
C GLN A 148 -11.55 -19.36 -0.34
N ALA A 149 -10.58 -18.47 -0.43
CA ALA A 149 -10.69 -17.11 0.10
C ALA A 149 -11.45 -16.17 -0.84
N PHE A 150 -11.31 -16.33 -2.16
CA PHE A 150 -11.87 -15.40 -3.15
C PHE A 150 -12.92 -16.02 -4.07
N GLY A 151 -13.12 -17.34 -4.03
CA GLY A 151 -14.11 -18.03 -4.87
C GLY A 151 -13.74 -18.05 -6.35
N PHE A 152 -12.46 -17.88 -6.69
CA PHE A 152 -11.99 -17.96 -8.07
C PHE A 152 -12.04 -19.39 -8.59
N SER A 153 -12.29 -19.57 -9.89
CA SER A 153 -12.30 -20.90 -10.49
C SER A 153 -10.87 -21.47 -10.57
N ARG A 154 -10.73 -22.78 -10.37
CA ARG A 154 -9.42 -23.46 -10.50
C ARG A 154 -8.77 -23.22 -11.85
N ARG A 155 -9.58 -23.17 -12.92
CA ARG A 155 -9.09 -22.92 -14.28
C ARG A 155 -8.45 -21.53 -14.40
N ASP A 156 -9.10 -20.49 -13.89
CA ASP A 156 -8.57 -19.12 -13.97
C ASP A 156 -7.31 -18.97 -13.13
N ILE A 157 -7.29 -19.57 -11.93
CA ILE A 157 -6.12 -19.60 -11.05
C ILE A 157 -4.94 -20.27 -11.77
N GLN A 158 -5.14 -21.48 -12.32
CA GLN A 158 -4.09 -22.23 -13.02
C GLN A 158 -3.57 -21.46 -14.23
N GLN A 159 -4.45 -20.82 -15.01
CA GLN A 159 -4.03 -20.02 -16.16
C GLN A 159 -3.17 -18.82 -15.73
N ARG A 160 -3.56 -18.11 -14.66
CA ARG A 160 -2.77 -16.98 -14.13
C ARG A 160 -1.42 -17.43 -13.57
N GLN A 161 -1.39 -18.54 -12.82
CA GLN A 161 -0.15 -19.09 -12.26
C GLN A 161 0.79 -19.57 -13.37
N ALA A 162 0.28 -20.23 -14.41
CA ALA A 162 1.08 -20.66 -15.54
C ALA A 162 1.77 -19.47 -16.25
N LEU A 163 1.04 -18.37 -16.47
CA LEU A 163 1.61 -17.15 -17.06
C LEU A 163 2.72 -16.54 -16.19
N GLN A 164 2.53 -16.52 -14.87
CA GLN A 164 3.53 -16.01 -13.92
C GLN A 164 4.77 -16.90 -13.87
N HIS A 165 4.57 -18.21 -13.79
CA HIS A 165 5.64 -19.20 -13.76
C HIS A 165 6.47 -19.15 -15.05
N ASP A 166 5.81 -19.12 -16.22
CA ASP A 166 6.47 -19.01 -17.52
C ASP A 166 7.25 -17.70 -17.68
N ALA A 167 6.78 -16.61 -17.06
CA ALA A 167 7.50 -15.33 -17.08
C ALA A 167 8.73 -15.38 -16.17
N LEU A 168 8.62 -15.93 -14.96
CA LEU A 168 9.74 -16.06 -14.01
C LEU A 168 10.82 -17.02 -14.55
N ALA A 169 10.43 -18.13 -15.17
CA ALA A 169 11.35 -19.12 -15.73
C ALA A 169 12.22 -18.59 -16.87
N LYS A 170 11.84 -17.46 -17.48
CA LYS A 170 12.60 -16.79 -18.56
C LYS A 170 13.56 -15.73 -18.04
N LEU A 171 13.58 -15.47 -16.73
CA LEU A 171 14.48 -14.49 -16.12
C LEU A 171 15.87 -15.09 -15.93
N ASP A 172 16.87 -14.37 -16.42
CA ASP A 172 18.28 -14.78 -16.43
C ASP A 172 19.23 -13.58 -16.35
N ALA A 173 20.52 -13.83 -16.53
CA ALA A 173 21.56 -12.81 -16.50
C ALA A 173 21.48 -11.80 -17.67
N ASP A 174 20.78 -12.10 -18.77
CA ASP A 174 20.66 -11.21 -19.93
C ASP A 174 19.43 -10.29 -19.87
N SER A 175 18.54 -10.56 -18.92
CA SER A 175 17.27 -9.86 -18.70
C SER A 175 17.44 -8.37 -18.34
N GLU A 176 16.48 -7.55 -18.77
CA GLU A 176 16.40 -6.11 -18.46
C GLU A 176 15.08 -5.80 -17.76
N LEU A 177 15.13 -5.62 -16.44
CA LEU A 177 13.97 -5.55 -15.56
C LEU A 177 13.82 -4.15 -14.93
N VAL A 178 12.59 -3.66 -14.91
CA VAL A 178 12.20 -2.54 -14.03
C VAL A 178 11.01 -2.94 -13.19
N LEU A 179 11.20 -2.91 -11.88
CA LEU A 179 10.18 -3.26 -10.88
C LEU A 179 9.46 -1.98 -10.43
N TRP A 180 8.12 -2.01 -10.41
CA TRP A 180 7.28 -0.90 -9.95
C TRP A 180 6.63 -1.26 -8.62
N CYS A 181 7.19 -0.72 -7.53
CA CYS A 181 6.80 -1.07 -6.18
C CYS A 181 6.40 0.15 -5.34
N GLU A 182 5.47 -0.09 -4.45
CA GLU A 182 5.03 0.81 -3.39
C GLU A 182 5.68 0.44 -2.06
N GLY A 183 5.41 1.26 -1.04
CA GLY A 183 5.97 1.07 0.29
C GLY A 183 5.23 0.07 1.17
N ASP A 184 4.14 -0.52 0.68
CA ASP A 184 3.27 -1.37 1.47
C ASP A 184 3.64 -2.87 1.41
N ALA A 185 2.97 -3.67 2.23
CA ALA A 185 3.27 -5.10 2.37
C ALA A 185 2.97 -5.92 1.10
N TYR A 186 1.99 -5.55 0.30
CA TYR A 186 1.67 -6.26 -0.95
C TYR A 186 2.82 -6.13 -1.94
N ASP A 187 3.24 -4.89 -2.19
CA ASP A 187 4.31 -4.58 -3.14
C ASP A 187 5.68 -5.07 -2.65
N GLN A 188 5.97 -4.94 -1.36
CA GLN A 188 7.27 -5.36 -0.81
C GLN A 188 7.40 -6.88 -0.73
N LEU A 189 6.30 -7.62 -0.48
CA LEU A 189 6.33 -9.09 -0.56
C LEU A 189 6.47 -9.58 -2.00
N PHE A 190 5.79 -8.93 -2.96
CA PHE A 190 6.03 -9.14 -4.39
C PHE A 190 7.51 -8.92 -4.75
N LEU A 191 8.08 -7.81 -4.31
CA LEU A 191 9.46 -7.43 -4.58
C LEU A 191 10.45 -8.49 -4.08
N ILE A 192 10.37 -8.88 -2.80
CA ILE A 192 11.30 -9.88 -2.26
C ILE A 192 11.10 -11.26 -2.89
N ARG A 193 9.86 -11.66 -3.23
CA ARG A 193 9.60 -12.94 -3.90
C ARG A 193 10.25 -12.96 -5.28
N LEU A 194 10.03 -11.91 -6.08
CA LEU A 194 10.62 -11.83 -7.43
C LEU A 194 12.15 -11.82 -7.36
N LEU A 195 12.74 -10.99 -6.51
CA LEU A 195 14.19 -10.90 -6.35
C LEU A 195 14.81 -12.20 -5.82
N ALA A 196 14.14 -12.89 -4.88
CA ALA A 196 14.60 -14.18 -4.36
C ALA A 196 14.56 -15.29 -5.41
N SER A 197 13.64 -15.20 -6.39
CA SER A 197 13.52 -16.13 -7.51
C SER A 197 14.54 -15.91 -8.63
N LEU A 198 15.30 -14.81 -8.63
CA LEU A 198 16.31 -14.55 -9.66
C LEU A 198 17.53 -15.49 -9.50
N PRO A 199 17.91 -16.23 -10.56
CA PRO A 199 19.04 -17.16 -10.50
C PRO A 199 20.41 -16.45 -10.45
N ALA A 200 20.48 -15.22 -10.98
CA ALA A 200 21.65 -14.36 -10.99
C ALA A 200 21.20 -12.90 -11.12
N LEU A 201 22.10 -11.94 -10.89
CA LEU A 201 21.84 -10.54 -11.19
C LEU A 201 21.60 -10.33 -12.71
N PRO A 202 20.44 -9.78 -13.11
CA PRO A 202 20.17 -9.46 -14.52
C PRO A 202 21.09 -8.36 -15.05
N ARG A 203 21.30 -8.33 -16.37
CA ARG A 203 22.06 -7.29 -17.09
C ARG A 203 21.60 -5.88 -16.73
N ARG A 204 20.29 -5.71 -16.53
CA ARG A 204 19.69 -4.51 -15.96
C ARG A 204 18.62 -4.90 -14.95
N LEU A 205 18.77 -4.44 -13.73
CA LEU A 205 17.76 -4.54 -12.68
C LEU A 205 17.62 -3.19 -12.00
N GLU A 206 16.48 -2.55 -12.20
CA GLU A 206 16.17 -1.26 -11.59
C GLU A 206 14.83 -1.31 -10.86
N LEU A 207 14.69 -0.46 -9.85
CA LEU A 207 13.54 -0.38 -8.98
C LEU A 207 13.02 1.05 -8.95
N ILE A 208 11.71 1.20 -9.16
CA ILE A 208 10.94 2.38 -8.80
C ILE A 208 10.20 2.01 -7.52
N GLU A 209 10.56 2.67 -6.42
CA GLU A 209 10.05 2.37 -5.08
C GLU A 209 9.56 3.65 -4.41
N ILE A 210 8.26 3.75 -4.16
CA ILE A 210 7.64 4.97 -3.63
C ILE A 210 6.65 4.70 -2.49
N SER A 211 6.69 5.54 -1.45
CA SER A 211 5.69 5.56 -0.37
C SER A 211 4.92 6.87 -0.29
N ARG A 212 5.25 7.84 -1.15
CA ARG A 212 4.63 9.17 -1.20
C ARG A 212 4.90 9.83 -2.55
N VAL A 213 3.96 10.66 -2.97
CA VAL A 213 4.09 11.49 -4.17
C VAL A 213 3.76 12.94 -3.79
N PRO A 214 4.64 13.91 -4.06
CA PRO A 214 4.31 15.32 -3.83
C PRO A 214 3.02 15.71 -4.55
N GLY A 215 2.14 16.49 -3.89
CA GLY A 215 0.83 16.83 -4.45
C GLY A 215 -0.27 15.80 -4.20
N VAL A 216 0.07 14.59 -3.75
CA VAL A 216 -0.90 13.58 -3.30
C VAL A 216 -1.07 13.69 -1.78
N GLU A 217 -2.31 13.80 -1.31
CA GLU A 217 -2.61 13.93 0.12
C GLU A 217 -2.51 12.60 0.85
N ARG A 218 -3.15 11.57 0.29
CA ARG A 218 -3.13 10.21 0.78
C ARG A 218 -2.71 9.31 -0.36
N PHE A 219 -1.48 8.82 -0.30
CA PHE A 219 -0.96 7.92 -1.32
C PHE A 219 -1.46 6.50 -1.04
N ILE A 220 -2.42 6.01 -1.85
CA ILE A 220 -2.91 4.63 -1.80
C ILE A 220 -2.10 3.71 -2.71
N GLY A 221 -1.74 4.18 -3.92
CA GLY A 221 -0.85 3.47 -4.81
C GLY A 221 -0.60 4.15 -6.16
N ILE A 222 0.26 3.58 -7.00
CA ILE A 222 0.66 4.12 -8.31
C ILE A 222 -0.55 4.16 -9.25
N GLY A 223 -1.46 3.18 -9.18
CA GLY A 223 -2.70 3.16 -9.96
C GLY A 223 -3.62 4.37 -9.74
N GLN A 224 -3.45 5.11 -8.64
CA GLN A 224 -4.23 6.34 -8.39
C GLN A 224 -3.70 7.57 -9.16
N LEU A 225 -2.46 7.50 -9.66
CA LEU A 225 -1.75 8.65 -10.24
C LEU A 225 -2.18 8.92 -11.67
N ALA A 226 -2.08 10.18 -12.08
CA ALA A 226 -2.25 10.54 -13.49
C ALA A 226 -1.09 9.93 -14.31
N PRO A 227 -1.35 9.47 -15.56
CA PRO A 227 -0.32 8.89 -16.42
C PRO A 227 0.92 9.78 -16.59
N ASP A 228 0.76 11.10 -16.59
CA ASP A 228 1.83 12.10 -16.66
C ASP A 228 2.91 11.95 -15.57
N LEU A 229 2.57 11.34 -14.43
CA LEU A 229 3.52 11.12 -13.35
C LEU A 229 4.42 9.90 -13.60
N LEU A 230 4.04 8.96 -14.47
CA LEU A 230 4.81 7.73 -14.69
C LEU A 230 6.18 8.00 -15.33
N PRO A 231 6.34 8.89 -16.33
CA PRO A 231 7.67 9.28 -16.82
C PRO A 231 8.52 9.97 -15.75
N TRP A 232 7.88 10.72 -14.83
CA TRP A 232 8.59 11.34 -13.71
C TRP A 232 9.07 10.30 -12.68
N LEU A 233 8.23 9.31 -12.36
CA LEU A 233 8.61 8.17 -11.52
C LEU A 233 9.71 7.34 -12.17
N TRP A 234 9.61 7.12 -13.48
CA TRP A 234 10.63 6.43 -14.26
C TRP A 234 11.99 7.08 -14.14
N SER A 235 12.09 8.41 -14.13
CA SER A 235 13.37 9.11 -13.93
C SER A 235 13.99 8.93 -12.53
N GLN A 236 13.24 8.39 -11.56
CA GLN A 236 13.68 8.13 -10.19
C GLN A 236 14.10 6.68 -9.94
N ARG A 237 14.04 5.82 -10.96
CA ARG A 237 14.50 4.43 -10.85
C ARG A 237 15.96 4.37 -10.39
N ARG A 238 16.26 3.37 -9.56
CA ARG A 238 17.62 3.10 -9.07
C ARG A 238 18.02 1.68 -9.40
N SER A 239 19.29 1.47 -9.73
CA SER A 239 19.82 0.12 -9.94
C SER A 239 19.85 -0.66 -8.63
N LEU A 240 19.55 -1.96 -8.70
CA LEU A 240 19.75 -2.90 -7.62
C LEU A 240 20.95 -3.81 -7.94
N GLY A 241 21.67 -4.23 -6.89
CA GLY A 241 22.81 -5.14 -7.00
C GLY A 241 22.59 -6.45 -6.27
N GLU A 242 23.67 -7.22 -6.16
CA GLU A 242 23.69 -8.51 -5.44
C GLU A 242 23.29 -8.39 -3.97
N ASP A 243 23.52 -7.24 -3.34
CA ASP A 243 23.11 -6.94 -1.98
C ASP A 243 21.58 -6.97 -1.82
N ALA A 244 20.83 -6.42 -2.79
CA ALA A 244 19.38 -6.48 -2.81
C ALA A 244 18.86 -7.91 -3.01
N LEU A 245 19.51 -8.70 -3.87
CA LEU A 245 19.15 -10.12 -4.09
C LEU A 245 19.41 -10.96 -2.83
N ALA A 246 20.55 -10.76 -2.16
CA ALA A 246 20.87 -11.44 -0.91
C ALA A 246 19.85 -11.11 0.18
N LEU A 247 19.54 -9.83 0.37
CA LEU A 247 18.52 -9.38 1.32
C LEU A 247 17.13 -9.95 0.99
N ALA A 248 16.74 -9.97 -0.28
CA ALA A 248 15.45 -10.52 -0.68
C ALA A 248 15.33 -12.03 -0.37
N ARG A 249 16.40 -12.80 -0.56
CA ARG A 249 16.42 -14.23 -0.21
C ARG A 249 16.31 -14.45 1.31
N GLU A 250 17.04 -13.65 2.09
CA GLU A 250 16.94 -13.66 3.56
C GLU A 250 15.51 -13.33 4.01
N ALA A 251 14.94 -12.24 3.49
CA ALA A 251 13.59 -11.80 3.82
C ALA A 251 12.51 -12.80 3.40
N TRP A 252 12.64 -13.42 2.22
CA TRP A 252 11.72 -14.44 1.76
C TRP A 252 11.78 -15.70 2.64
N ALA A 253 12.99 -16.16 2.99
CA ALA A 253 13.16 -17.29 3.90
C ALA A 253 12.55 -17.01 5.28
N ALA A 254 12.80 -15.83 5.84
CA ALA A 254 12.24 -15.41 7.12
C ALA A 254 10.70 -15.28 7.08
N TYR A 255 10.14 -14.71 6.01
CA TYR A 255 8.69 -14.53 5.87
C TYR A 255 7.93 -15.85 5.74
N THR A 256 8.55 -16.85 5.09
CA THR A 256 7.95 -18.17 4.86
C THR A 256 8.20 -19.18 5.99
N ALA A 257 8.99 -18.81 7.00
CA ALA A 257 9.27 -19.63 8.17
C ALA A 257 8.05 -19.73 9.11
N ALA A 258 7.94 -20.86 9.81
CA ALA A 258 6.93 -21.05 10.85
C ALA A 258 7.26 -20.32 12.17
N ASP A 259 8.50 -19.86 12.31
CA ASP A 259 8.99 -19.01 13.40
C ASP A 259 9.16 -17.57 12.86
N PRO A 260 8.43 -16.58 13.40
CA PRO A 260 8.53 -15.19 12.96
C PRO A 260 9.73 -14.43 13.55
N GLY A 261 10.64 -15.08 14.28
CA GLY A 261 11.77 -14.42 14.94
C GLY A 261 12.67 -13.64 13.98
N ASP A 262 13.11 -14.28 12.89
CA ASP A 262 13.95 -13.61 11.88
C ASP A 262 13.17 -12.54 11.11
N TRP A 263 11.87 -12.79 10.85
CA TRP A 263 10.99 -11.79 10.25
C TRP A 263 10.87 -10.55 11.16
N ALA A 264 10.64 -10.73 12.46
CA ALA A 264 10.62 -9.65 13.44
C ALA A 264 11.97 -8.91 13.51
N GLY A 265 13.08 -9.66 13.40
CA GLY A 265 14.42 -9.09 13.29
C GLY A 265 14.54 -8.16 12.08
N LEU A 266 14.18 -8.61 10.89
CA LEU A 266 14.24 -7.81 9.66
C LEU A 266 13.31 -6.58 9.72
N ALA A 267 12.12 -6.73 10.29
CA ALA A 267 11.15 -5.64 10.45
C ALA A 267 11.67 -4.49 11.34
N ALA A 268 12.56 -4.78 12.27
CA ALA A 268 13.12 -3.80 13.21
C ALA A 268 14.29 -2.97 12.64
N HIS A 269 14.79 -3.29 11.44
CA HIS A 269 15.98 -2.68 10.86
C HIS A 269 15.68 -1.87 9.59
N LEU A 270 16.51 -0.86 9.33
CA LEU A 270 16.56 -0.17 8.05
C LEU A 270 17.48 -0.93 7.10
N HIS A 271 17.01 -1.13 5.87
CA HIS A 271 17.73 -1.87 4.85
C HIS A 271 18.13 -0.93 3.71
N PRO A 272 19.39 -0.47 3.60
CA PRO A 272 19.79 0.50 2.59
C PRO A 272 19.48 0.05 1.15
N ALA A 273 19.60 -1.25 0.87
CA ALA A 273 19.30 -1.82 -0.44
C ALA A 273 17.79 -1.76 -0.77
N LEU A 274 16.91 -1.92 0.23
CA LEU A 274 15.45 -1.89 0.10
C LEU A 274 14.81 -1.09 1.26
N PRO A 275 14.86 0.26 1.23
CA PRO A 275 14.51 1.09 2.38
C PRO A 275 13.07 0.98 2.89
N LEU A 276 12.12 0.55 2.05
CA LEU A 276 10.71 0.41 2.46
C LEU A 276 10.38 -1.00 2.98
N LEU A 277 11.29 -1.97 2.87
CA LEU A 277 11.07 -3.35 3.28
C LEU A 277 10.82 -3.48 4.79
N GLY A 278 11.68 -2.89 5.62
CA GLY A 278 11.56 -2.96 7.09
C GLY A 278 10.19 -2.45 7.59
N PRO A 279 9.78 -1.22 7.24
CA PRO A 279 8.45 -0.71 7.57
C PRO A 279 7.28 -1.57 7.08
N ALA A 280 7.36 -2.10 5.85
CA ALA A 280 6.33 -2.98 5.31
C ALA A 280 6.23 -4.31 6.06
N LEU A 281 7.37 -4.94 6.36
CA LEU A 281 7.44 -6.16 7.16
C LEU A 281 6.96 -5.91 8.60
N ALA A 282 7.27 -4.77 9.19
CA ALA A 282 6.79 -4.39 10.52
C ALA A 282 5.27 -4.26 10.55
N ARG A 283 4.67 -3.61 9.53
CA ARG A 283 3.22 -3.54 9.40
C ARG A 283 2.60 -4.93 9.19
N GLN A 284 3.19 -5.74 8.31
CA GLN A 284 2.68 -7.09 8.02
C GLN A 284 2.79 -8.01 9.25
N LEU A 285 3.82 -7.86 10.09
CA LEU A 285 4.02 -8.64 11.32
C LEU A 285 2.87 -8.42 12.30
N GLN A 286 2.24 -7.23 12.28
CA GLN A 286 1.06 -6.90 13.07
C GLN A 286 -0.21 -7.64 12.61
N GLU A 287 -0.15 -8.46 11.55
CA GLU A 287 -1.20 -9.41 11.24
C GLU A 287 -1.12 -10.70 12.08
N LEU A 288 -0.03 -10.93 12.83
CA LEU A 288 -0.05 -11.87 13.94
C LEU A 288 -1.06 -11.41 15.02
N PRO A 289 -1.62 -12.33 15.83
CA PRO A 289 -2.46 -11.94 16.95
C PRO A 289 -1.75 -10.97 17.89
N GLY A 290 -2.39 -9.85 18.21
CA GLY A 290 -1.89 -8.90 19.20
C GLY A 290 -1.78 -9.56 20.56
N ALA A 291 -0.67 -9.35 21.27
CA ALA A 291 -0.43 -9.96 22.57
C ALA A 291 -1.48 -9.61 23.63
N GLY A 292 -2.06 -8.40 23.55
CA GLY A 292 -3.08 -7.94 24.49
C GLY A 292 -4.50 -8.43 24.19
N ASP A 293 -4.90 -8.42 22.92
CA ASP A 293 -6.30 -8.61 22.50
C ASP A 293 -6.52 -9.77 21.52
N GLY A 294 -5.46 -10.43 21.05
CA GLY A 294 -5.55 -11.55 20.09
C GLY A 294 -5.96 -11.16 18.67
N LEU A 295 -6.19 -9.87 18.39
CA LEU A 295 -6.61 -9.38 17.07
C LEU A 295 -5.41 -9.10 16.18
N SER A 296 -5.56 -9.35 14.87
CA SER A 296 -4.68 -8.74 13.88
C SER A 296 -4.89 -7.22 13.87
N LEU A 297 -3.88 -6.46 13.42
CA LEU A 297 -4.02 -5.01 13.31
C LEU A 297 -5.15 -4.61 12.37
N THR A 298 -5.28 -5.26 11.22
CA THR A 298 -6.41 -4.98 10.32
C THR A 298 -7.77 -5.21 11.00
N GLN A 299 -7.94 -6.33 11.72
CA GLN A 299 -9.18 -6.60 12.46
C GLN A 299 -9.47 -5.52 13.51
N ARG A 300 -8.45 -5.10 14.26
CA ARG A 300 -8.55 -4.02 15.26
C ARG A 300 -8.97 -2.69 14.63
N LEU A 301 -8.39 -2.34 13.48
CA LEU A 301 -8.72 -1.11 12.76
C LEU A 301 -10.16 -1.15 12.22
N VAL A 302 -10.62 -2.28 11.70
CA VAL A 302 -12.02 -2.45 11.26
C VAL A 302 -13.00 -2.23 12.41
N LEU A 303 -12.73 -2.80 13.58
CA LEU A 303 -13.58 -2.59 14.77
C LEU A 303 -13.56 -1.12 15.21
N ARG A 304 -12.41 -0.44 15.16
CA ARG A 304 -12.32 1.01 15.46
C ARG A 304 -13.13 1.86 14.48
N VAL A 305 -13.03 1.60 13.18
CA VAL A 305 -13.86 2.30 12.16
C VAL A 305 -15.35 2.18 12.50
N LEU A 306 -15.80 0.97 12.86
CA LEU A 306 -17.20 0.72 13.23
C LEU A 306 -17.59 1.38 14.56
N ALA A 307 -16.69 1.43 15.53
CA ALA A 307 -16.93 2.12 16.81
C ALA A 307 -17.03 3.64 16.63
N ASP A 308 -16.17 4.22 15.80
CA ASP A 308 -16.11 5.68 15.59
C ASP A 308 -17.24 6.20 14.69
N HIS A 309 -17.72 5.38 13.74
CA HIS A 309 -18.73 5.80 12.76
C HIS A 309 -20.10 5.12 12.91
N GLY A 310 -20.22 4.10 13.76
CA GLY A 310 -21.44 3.32 13.92
C GLY A 310 -21.70 2.34 12.77
N GLU A 311 -22.97 1.97 12.56
CA GLU A 311 -23.38 1.06 11.50
C GLU A 311 -23.17 1.68 10.12
N LEU A 312 -22.44 0.98 9.24
CA LEU A 312 -22.09 1.46 7.90
C LEU A 312 -22.15 0.33 6.86
N PRO A 313 -22.33 0.64 5.57
CA PRO A 313 -22.07 -0.34 4.51
C PRO A 313 -20.62 -0.84 4.55
N ALA A 314 -20.38 -2.14 4.35
CA ALA A 314 -19.02 -2.72 4.40
C ALA A 314 -18.03 -2.02 3.46
N GLY A 315 -18.47 -1.59 2.27
CA GLY A 315 -17.64 -0.82 1.34
C GLY A 315 -17.24 0.57 1.87
N LYS A 316 -18.05 1.18 2.75
CA LYS A 316 -17.70 2.42 3.44
C LYS A 316 -16.72 2.19 4.58
N VAL A 317 -16.83 1.07 5.29
CA VAL A 317 -15.82 0.64 6.27
C VAL A 317 -14.46 0.47 5.60
N PHE A 318 -14.42 -0.23 4.47
CA PHE A 318 -13.20 -0.36 3.65
C PHE A 318 -12.63 0.99 3.22
N SER A 319 -13.49 1.90 2.74
CA SER A 319 -13.08 3.25 2.35
C SER A 319 -12.48 4.04 3.52
N HIS A 320 -13.10 4.01 4.71
CA HIS A 320 -12.54 4.65 5.90
C HIS A 320 -11.21 4.03 6.30
N LEU A 321 -11.13 2.69 6.31
CA LEU A 321 -9.90 1.96 6.62
C LEU A 321 -8.74 2.45 5.74
N MET A 322 -8.90 2.40 4.42
CA MET A 322 -7.84 2.75 3.47
C MET A 322 -7.50 4.24 3.47
N MET A 323 -8.48 5.12 3.68
CA MET A 323 -8.25 6.57 3.59
C MET A 323 -7.78 7.22 4.89
N SER A 324 -8.08 6.63 6.05
CA SER A 324 -7.90 7.33 7.34
C SER A 324 -7.27 6.49 8.46
N TYR A 325 -7.43 5.17 8.48
CA TYR A 325 -7.04 4.35 9.64
C TYR A 325 -5.81 3.49 9.40
N GLU A 326 -5.70 2.89 8.22
CA GLU A 326 -4.58 2.01 7.87
C GLU A 326 -3.28 2.83 7.73
N PRO A 327 -2.25 2.66 8.56
CA PRO A 327 -1.02 3.45 8.42
C PRO A 327 -0.34 3.26 7.06
N LEU A 328 -0.42 2.05 6.48
CA LEU A 328 0.25 1.68 5.24
C LEU A 328 -0.70 0.86 4.35
N PRO A 329 -1.55 1.52 3.54
CA PRO A 329 -2.62 0.87 2.79
C PRO A 329 -2.12 -0.16 1.78
N TYR A 330 -2.65 -1.38 1.82
CA TYR A 330 -2.24 -2.50 0.93
C TYR A 330 -3.40 -3.40 0.48
N LEU A 331 -4.62 -3.19 1.03
CA LEU A 331 -5.73 -4.12 0.84
C LEU A 331 -6.54 -3.79 -0.42
N GLY A 332 -6.81 -4.83 -1.22
CA GLY A 332 -7.92 -4.82 -2.18
C GLY A 332 -9.27 -5.10 -1.49
N ASP A 333 -10.37 -4.81 -2.19
CA ASP A 333 -11.73 -4.98 -1.66
C ASP A 333 -12.09 -6.45 -1.40
N LEU A 334 -11.66 -7.37 -2.28
CA LEU A 334 -11.82 -8.82 -2.08
C LEU A 334 -11.05 -9.32 -0.86
N MET A 335 -9.83 -8.80 -0.64
CA MET A 335 -9.01 -9.14 0.53
C MET A 335 -9.66 -8.64 1.81
N PHE A 336 -10.17 -7.40 1.80
CA PHE A 336 -10.93 -6.85 2.91
C PHE A 336 -12.16 -7.71 3.23
N HIS A 337 -12.94 -8.10 2.21
CA HIS A 337 -14.11 -8.94 2.42
C HIS A 337 -13.74 -10.29 3.04
N ALA A 338 -12.68 -10.95 2.55
CA ALA A 338 -12.18 -12.20 3.12
C ALA A 338 -11.70 -12.04 4.58
N LEU A 339 -11.02 -10.93 4.92
CA LEU A 339 -10.59 -10.62 6.29
C LEU A 339 -11.76 -10.29 7.23
N LEU A 340 -12.86 -9.78 6.69
CA LEU A 340 -14.06 -9.46 7.45
C LEU A 340 -14.85 -10.72 7.85
N ARG A 341 -14.83 -11.77 7.01
CA ARG A 341 -15.62 -13.00 7.23
C ARG A 341 -15.37 -13.65 8.60
N PRO A 342 -14.12 -13.87 9.07
CA PRO A 342 -13.88 -14.45 10.39
C PRO A 342 -14.47 -13.64 11.56
N LEU A 343 -14.67 -12.33 11.40
CA LEU A 343 -15.28 -11.48 12.44
C LEU A 343 -16.81 -11.59 12.48
N ILE A 344 -17.42 -12.01 11.36
CA ILE A 344 -18.87 -12.15 11.18
C ILE A 344 -19.33 -13.59 11.42
N ASP A 345 -18.57 -14.57 10.90
CA ASP A 345 -18.98 -15.97 10.84
C ASP A 345 -18.52 -16.80 12.04
N ALA A 346 -17.71 -16.22 12.92
CA ALA A 346 -17.29 -16.90 14.14
C ALA A 346 -18.50 -17.26 15.02
N PRO A 347 -18.45 -18.37 15.79
CA PRO A 347 -19.50 -18.70 16.75
C PRO A 347 -19.82 -17.57 17.74
N HIS A 348 -18.81 -16.74 18.04
CA HIS A 348 -18.91 -15.54 18.85
C HIS A 348 -18.50 -14.32 18.00
N PRO A 349 -19.42 -13.76 17.19
CA PRO A 349 -19.06 -12.74 16.22
C PRO A 349 -18.73 -11.39 16.87
N LEU A 350 -17.69 -10.72 16.36
CA LEU A 350 -17.31 -9.36 16.76
C LEU A 350 -18.01 -8.30 15.90
N VAL A 351 -18.48 -8.70 14.71
CA VAL A 351 -19.20 -7.84 13.76
C VAL A 351 -20.51 -8.53 13.37
N HIS A 352 -21.60 -7.78 13.38
CA HIS A 352 -22.89 -8.22 12.84
C HIS A 352 -23.07 -7.66 11.43
N GLU A 353 -23.44 -8.51 10.47
CA GLU A 353 -23.74 -8.14 9.08
C GLU A 353 -25.24 -8.31 8.79
N GLN A 354 -25.86 -7.30 8.20
CA GLN A 354 -27.23 -7.40 7.70
C GLN A 354 -27.28 -8.15 6.35
N PRO A 355 -28.35 -8.93 6.07
CA PRO A 355 -28.49 -9.62 4.79
C PRO A 355 -28.51 -8.66 3.59
N GLY A 356 -27.98 -9.12 2.46
CA GLY A 356 -28.03 -8.37 1.19
C GLY A 356 -27.33 -9.11 0.07
N ARG A 357 -27.60 -8.75 -1.19
CA ARG A 357 -26.95 -9.41 -2.34
C ARG A 357 -25.47 -9.05 -2.43
N GLU A 358 -25.18 -7.76 -2.59
CA GLU A 358 -23.81 -7.24 -2.74
C GLU A 358 -23.21 -6.96 -1.35
N TRP A 359 -22.07 -7.60 -1.05
CA TRP A 359 -21.45 -7.49 0.27
C TRP A 359 -21.06 -6.04 0.62
N GLN A 360 -20.61 -5.25 -0.37
CA GLN A 360 -20.20 -3.86 -0.17
C GLN A 360 -21.32 -2.96 0.37
N ARG A 361 -22.58 -3.33 0.08
CA ARG A 361 -23.78 -2.58 0.48
C ARG A 361 -24.42 -3.10 1.77
N ARG A 362 -24.00 -4.28 2.26
CA ARG A 362 -24.52 -4.83 3.52
C ARG A 362 -24.07 -3.94 4.67
N LEU A 363 -25.01 -3.61 5.54
CA LEU A 363 -24.72 -2.84 6.74
C LEU A 363 -24.02 -3.74 7.76
N VAL A 364 -22.93 -3.23 8.32
CA VAL A 364 -22.15 -3.90 9.35
C VAL A 364 -22.02 -3.00 10.57
N ARG A 365 -22.05 -3.61 11.76
CA ARG A 365 -21.87 -2.92 13.04
C ARG A 365 -21.08 -3.79 14.00
N VAL A 366 -20.39 -3.16 14.95
CA VAL A 366 -19.73 -3.87 16.04
C VAL A 366 -20.78 -4.55 16.95
N THR A 367 -20.48 -5.73 17.48
CA THR A 367 -21.31 -6.41 18.48
C THR A 367 -20.92 -5.98 19.90
N ALA A 368 -21.73 -6.30 20.91
CA ALA A 368 -21.36 -6.07 22.31
C ALA A 368 -20.03 -6.76 22.68
N LEU A 369 -19.74 -7.93 22.08
CA LEU A 369 -18.45 -8.60 22.26
C LEU A 369 -17.31 -7.83 21.59
N GLY A 370 -17.54 -7.32 20.38
CA GLY A 370 -16.57 -6.45 19.69
C GLY A 370 -16.25 -5.17 20.47
N GLU A 371 -17.24 -4.58 21.14
CA GLU A 371 -17.04 -3.43 22.02
C GLU A 371 -16.19 -3.79 23.26
N GLN A 372 -16.46 -4.91 23.91
CA GLN A 372 -15.64 -5.41 25.03
C GLN A 372 -14.19 -5.69 24.60
N MET A 373 -13.99 -6.19 23.38
CA MET A 373 -12.67 -6.40 22.79
C MET A 373 -11.90 -5.08 22.63
N LEU A 374 -12.55 -4.04 22.10
CA LEU A 374 -11.94 -2.72 21.93
C LEU A 374 -11.56 -2.05 23.26
N LEU A 375 -12.29 -2.36 24.33
CA LEU A 375 -11.99 -1.92 25.70
C LEU A 375 -10.86 -2.73 26.35
N GLY A 376 -10.33 -3.77 25.69
CA GLY A 376 -9.26 -4.61 26.22
C GLY A 376 -9.69 -5.53 27.36
N HIS A 377 -10.98 -5.80 27.51
CA HIS A 377 -11.51 -6.65 28.58
C HIS A 377 -11.40 -8.14 28.29
N ILE A 378 -11.20 -8.51 27.02
CA ILE A 378 -11.17 -9.88 26.54
C ILE A 378 -10.07 -10.06 25.49
N ASN A 379 -9.67 -11.31 25.23
CA ASN A 379 -8.71 -11.65 24.20
C ASN A 379 -9.36 -12.58 23.17
N TRP A 380 -9.21 -12.23 21.89
CA TRP A 380 -9.86 -12.93 20.78
C TRP A 380 -9.48 -14.40 20.68
N LEU A 381 -8.25 -14.75 21.05
CA LEU A 381 -7.78 -16.12 21.01
C LEU A 381 -8.52 -17.03 22.02
N ASP A 382 -9.11 -16.47 23.09
CA ASP A 382 -9.89 -17.25 24.07
C ASP A 382 -11.26 -17.69 23.54
N TYR A 383 -11.69 -17.15 22.40
CA TYR A 383 -12.94 -17.49 21.73
C TYR A 383 -12.75 -18.48 20.57
N ALA A 384 -11.57 -19.13 20.50
CA ALA A 384 -11.22 -20.13 19.50
C ALA A 384 -11.55 -19.71 18.05
N PRO A 385 -11.00 -18.57 17.56
CA PRO A 385 -11.21 -18.14 16.19
C PRO A 385 -10.68 -19.18 15.20
N ALA A 386 -11.23 -19.13 13.98
CA ALA A 386 -10.81 -20.03 12.90
C ALA A 386 -9.30 -19.93 12.64
N GLU A 387 -8.72 -21.08 12.30
CA GLU A 387 -7.32 -21.17 11.89
C GLU A 387 -7.03 -20.21 10.74
N ARG A 388 -5.90 -19.53 10.81
CA ARG A 388 -5.41 -18.66 9.75
C ARG A 388 -3.90 -18.65 9.69
N TRP A 389 -3.37 -17.92 8.71
CA TRP A 389 -1.94 -17.78 8.48
C TRP A 389 -1.54 -16.32 8.35
N ALA A 390 -0.30 -16.01 8.73
CA ALA A 390 0.39 -14.78 8.40
C ALA A 390 1.80 -15.17 7.92
N GLY A 391 2.06 -15.02 6.61
CA GLY A 391 3.25 -15.59 5.99
C GLY A 391 3.33 -17.11 6.20
N GLY A 392 4.49 -17.59 6.64
CA GLY A 392 4.73 -18.98 7.03
C GLY A 392 4.18 -19.37 8.41
N VAL A 393 3.65 -18.42 9.18
CA VAL A 393 3.18 -18.68 10.54
C VAL A 393 1.74 -19.15 10.55
N ARG A 394 1.56 -20.42 10.91
CA ARG A 394 0.24 -21.02 11.19
C ARG A 394 -0.27 -20.57 12.56
N ILE A 395 -1.46 -20.00 12.61
CA ILE A 395 -2.10 -19.48 13.82
C ILE A 395 -3.28 -20.38 14.18
N VAL A 396 -3.15 -21.11 15.28
CA VAL A 396 -4.20 -21.95 15.85
C VAL A 396 -4.37 -21.57 17.31
N ALA A 397 -5.58 -21.13 17.70
CA ALA A 397 -5.82 -20.51 19.00
C ALA A 397 -5.52 -21.43 20.20
N ASP A 398 -5.74 -22.74 20.04
CA ASP A 398 -5.57 -23.76 21.08
C ASP A 398 -4.16 -24.39 21.13
N ARG A 399 -3.19 -23.86 20.36
CA ARG A 399 -1.82 -24.43 20.26
C ARG A 399 -0.69 -23.43 20.56
N SER A 400 -0.87 -22.58 21.58
CA SER A 400 0.08 -21.51 21.93
C SER A 400 0.55 -20.74 20.68
N PRO A 401 -0.34 -19.99 20.02
CA PRO A 401 0.02 -19.26 18.81
C PRO A 401 1.11 -18.23 19.10
N TRP A 402 1.89 -17.88 18.08
CA TRP A 402 2.75 -16.69 18.14
C TRP A 402 1.87 -15.44 18.28
N VAL A 403 2.29 -14.53 19.15
CA VAL A 403 1.68 -13.21 19.33
C VAL A 403 2.72 -12.12 19.11
N VAL A 404 2.26 -10.90 18.82
CA VAL A 404 3.10 -9.72 18.60
C VAL A 404 2.64 -8.55 19.46
N ASN A 405 3.58 -7.75 19.97
CA ASN A 405 3.26 -6.48 20.62
C ASN A 405 3.37 -5.28 19.66
N SER A 406 3.03 -4.08 20.13
CA SER A 406 3.14 -2.84 19.33
C SER A 406 4.56 -2.51 18.87
N ASP A 407 5.58 -3.02 19.56
CA ASP A 407 6.99 -2.80 19.25
C ASP A 407 7.56 -3.85 18.28
N GLY A 408 6.74 -4.78 17.81
CA GLY A 408 7.15 -5.85 16.89
C GLY A 408 7.88 -7.03 17.55
N ARG A 409 7.85 -7.14 18.88
CA ARG A 409 8.39 -8.32 19.58
C ARG A 409 7.41 -9.48 19.52
N VAL A 410 7.92 -10.67 19.25
CA VAL A 410 7.13 -11.91 19.10
C VAL A 410 7.47 -12.94 20.17
N TRP A 411 6.47 -13.66 20.66
CA TRP A 411 6.62 -14.80 21.56
C TRP A 411 5.41 -15.74 21.45
N ARG A 412 5.49 -16.93 22.06
CA ARG A 412 4.38 -17.89 22.12
C ARG A 412 3.45 -17.55 23.30
N ARG A 413 2.14 -17.47 23.06
CA ARG A 413 1.13 -17.20 24.10
C ARG A 413 1.01 -18.32 25.11
#